data_AF-A0AAD7U035-F1
#
_entry.id   AF-A0AAD7U035-F1
#
_cell.length_a   1.000
_cell.length_b   1.000
_cell.length_c   1.000
_cell.angle_alpha   90.00
_cell.angle_beta   90.00
_cell.angle_gamma   90.00
#
_symmetry.space_group_name_H-M   'P 1'
#
loop_
_entity.id
_entity.type
_entity.pdbx_description
1 polymer ?
#
loop_
_entity_poly.entity_id
_entity_poly.type
_entity_poly.pdbx_seq_one_letter_code
_entity_poly.pdbx_strand_id
1 'polypeptide(L)'
;MTKKPAVKKWLQAATEEDIEFTHMIPAYGFIVDVLYINPFSHGGYTLKPVMFKKGNDVILNSPWDDTEDVWAGRISQIRTSPDQRKTLVKVHWYWSRNDISKQFKSFNSSQCAPFERILSDHYDYVEPYAFQGPRDLFMRTNLALANLPLSKRIPQFQPPLGHDTCLCASTYNPFPFCALPSLEALAASHEPMELQDLMHFCPSLKCRKWYHSSCLEVMQGNLDELPLETRNLRLLANNPDEEVLFVDFGYFYEKEAHEGMMLTDMVTLHDALRMLDRSPEIIAHLPASLLAIAQSPIIRCAGAPAGFAVGNVTDVVLARRLVYTAILNHGDPQASTKFAELLAREQMHESMPFWTGIEESSCDVVAHLRELTAGLEGFGTLASPYGKYWDRRMEEYKILADLFSGPALKCPQCQGAI
;
A
#
# COMPACT_ATOMS: atom_id res chain seq x y z
N MET A 1 -40.27 11.01 -5.92
CA MET A 1 -39.45 11.28 -7.12
C MET A 1 -38.49 12.43 -6.84
N THR A 2 -37.28 12.13 -6.40
CA THR A 2 -36.23 13.14 -6.16
C THR A 2 -35.56 13.49 -7.49
N LYS A 3 -35.76 14.71 -7.98
CA LYS A 3 -35.09 15.22 -9.18
C LYS A 3 -33.59 15.24 -8.92
N LYS A 4 -32.82 14.40 -9.63
CA LYS A 4 -31.35 14.50 -9.62
C LYS A 4 -30.97 15.92 -10.09
N PRO A 5 -30.15 16.67 -9.34
CA PRO A 5 -29.68 17.96 -9.81
C PRO A 5 -28.90 17.75 -11.10
N ALA A 6 -29.28 18.48 -12.15
CA ALA A 6 -28.54 18.48 -13.40
C ALA A 6 -27.14 19.03 -13.11
N VAL A 7 -26.13 18.17 -13.15
CA VAL A 7 -24.73 18.60 -13.11
C VAL A 7 -24.50 19.39 -14.40
N LYS A 8 -24.58 20.73 -14.30
CA LYS A 8 -24.17 21.64 -15.38
C LYS A 8 -22.70 21.36 -15.64
N LYS A 9 -22.42 20.63 -16.72
CA LYS A 9 -21.07 20.47 -17.24
C LYS A 9 -20.64 21.85 -17.72
N TRP A 10 -19.90 22.57 -16.90
CA TRP A 10 -19.31 23.85 -17.29
C TRP A 10 -18.28 23.54 -18.37
N LEU A 11 -18.66 23.72 -19.63
CA LEU A 11 -17.71 23.85 -20.72
C LEU A 11 -16.99 25.17 -20.48
N GLN A 12 -15.89 25.13 -19.74
CA GLN A 12 -14.95 26.25 -19.72
C GLN A 12 -14.48 26.45 -21.17
N ALA A 13 -14.64 27.66 -21.68
CA ALA A 13 -14.08 28.02 -22.98
C ALA A 13 -12.57 27.73 -22.94
N ALA A 14 -12.03 27.13 -24.00
CA ALA A 14 -10.60 26.87 -24.10
C ALA A 14 -9.83 28.17 -23.88
N THR A 15 -8.84 28.17 -22.98
CA THR A 15 -8.00 29.34 -22.73
C THR A 15 -7.09 29.60 -23.94
N GLU A 16 -6.51 30.80 -24.04
CA GLU A 16 -5.50 31.08 -25.08
C GLU A 16 -4.31 30.11 -24.97
N GLU A 17 -3.94 29.73 -23.76
CA GLU A 17 -2.89 28.74 -23.47
C GLU A 17 -3.27 27.33 -23.93
N ASP A 18 -4.54 26.92 -23.77
CA ASP A 18 -5.03 25.66 -24.34
C ASP A 18 -4.86 25.65 -25.86
N ILE A 19 -5.20 26.75 -26.52
CA ILE A 19 -5.07 26.90 -27.98
C ILE A 19 -3.59 26.85 -28.37
N GLU A 20 -2.73 27.66 -27.75
CA GLU A 20 -1.28 27.66 -28.00
C GLU A 20 -0.69 26.26 -27.84
N PHE A 21 -0.98 25.61 -26.71
CA PHE A 21 -0.46 24.28 -26.38
C PHE A 21 -0.89 23.24 -27.42
N THR A 22 -2.11 23.31 -27.96
CA THR A 22 -2.56 22.38 -29.01
C THR A 22 -1.78 22.50 -30.32
N HIS A 23 -1.23 23.68 -30.62
CA HIS A 23 -0.40 23.93 -31.81
C HIS A 23 1.08 23.56 -31.62
N MET A 24 1.52 23.30 -30.39
CA MET A 24 2.90 22.88 -30.09
C MET A 24 3.13 21.40 -30.38
N ILE A 25 4.39 21.03 -30.64
CA ILE A 25 4.82 19.67 -30.96
C ILE A 25 5.04 18.87 -29.66
N PRO A 26 4.56 17.61 -29.55
CA PRO A 26 4.85 16.77 -28.40
C PRO A 26 6.36 16.59 -28.18
N ALA A 27 6.80 16.71 -26.92
CA ALA A 27 8.16 16.45 -26.50
C ALA A 27 8.22 15.31 -25.48
N TYR A 28 9.34 14.58 -25.45
CA TYR A 28 9.54 13.46 -24.53
C TYR A 28 9.86 13.93 -23.10
N GLY A 29 10.65 14.99 -22.99
CA GLY A 29 11.17 15.52 -21.73
C GLY A 29 11.93 16.83 -21.93
N PHE A 30 12.39 17.40 -20.83
CA PHE A 30 13.23 18.59 -20.79
C PHE A 30 14.23 18.50 -19.63
N ILE A 31 15.34 19.23 -19.71
CA ILE A 31 16.37 19.28 -18.68
C ILE A 31 16.33 20.65 -18.01
N VAL A 32 16.39 20.66 -16.68
CA VAL A 32 16.52 21.87 -15.87
C VAL A 32 17.66 21.66 -14.89
N ASP A 33 18.46 22.70 -14.67
CA ASP A 33 19.46 22.72 -13.61
C ASP A 33 18.76 22.99 -12.27
N VAL A 34 18.72 21.98 -11.43
CA VAL A 34 18.07 21.99 -10.11
C VAL A 34 19.11 22.23 -9.03
N LEU A 35 18.79 23.07 -8.04
CA LEU A 35 19.62 23.27 -6.86
C LEU A 35 19.53 22.05 -5.93
N TYR A 36 20.67 21.43 -5.62
CA TYR A 36 20.76 20.28 -4.73
C TYR A 36 21.67 20.60 -3.53
N ILE A 37 21.25 20.20 -2.32
CA ILE A 37 22.07 20.36 -1.11
C ILE A 37 23.26 19.42 -1.19
N ASN A 38 24.46 19.98 -1.23
CA ASN A 38 25.71 19.24 -1.24
C ASN A 38 26.62 19.76 -0.11
N PRO A 39 26.72 19.04 1.01
CA PRO A 39 27.49 19.51 2.18
C PRO A 39 29.00 19.61 1.91
N PHE A 40 29.50 19.05 0.81
CA PHE A 40 30.92 19.08 0.44
C PHE A 40 31.26 20.24 -0.50
N SER A 41 30.26 20.93 -1.06
CA SER A 41 30.47 22.08 -1.93
C SER A 41 30.67 23.37 -1.13
N HIS A 42 31.53 24.27 -1.60
CA HIS A 42 31.66 25.60 -1.01
C HIS A 42 30.34 26.37 -1.19
N GLY A 43 29.61 26.54 -0.09
CA GLY A 43 28.27 27.16 -0.09
C GLY A 43 27.12 26.18 0.14
N GLY A 44 27.38 24.87 0.20
CA GLY A 44 26.38 23.86 0.57
C GLY A 44 25.40 23.46 -0.54
N TYR A 45 25.54 24.00 -1.75
CA TYR A 45 24.65 23.70 -2.88
C TYR A 45 25.40 23.48 -4.19
N THR A 46 24.85 22.62 -5.04
CA THR A 46 25.31 22.39 -6.42
C THR A 46 24.13 22.34 -7.37
N LEU A 47 24.28 22.90 -8.57
CA LEU A 47 23.30 22.72 -9.65
C LEU A 47 23.52 21.34 -10.29
N LYS A 48 22.44 20.56 -10.40
CA LYS A 48 22.44 19.26 -11.06
C LYS A 48 21.44 19.29 -12.21
N PRO A 49 21.84 18.91 -13.44
CA PRO A 49 20.89 18.77 -14.53
C PRO A 49 19.96 17.60 -14.24
N VAL A 50 18.65 17.86 -14.23
CA VAL A 50 17.62 16.84 -14.01
C VAL A 50 16.69 16.77 -15.21
N MET A 51 16.48 15.56 -15.71
CA MET A 51 15.55 15.28 -16.81
C MET A 51 14.15 15.03 -16.27
N PHE A 52 13.20 15.83 -16.72
CA PHE A 52 11.77 15.69 -16.44
C PHE A 52 11.05 15.07 -17.63
N LYS A 53 10.16 14.11 -17.36
CA LYS A 53 9.41 13.36 -18.37
C LYS A 53 7.93 13.30 -18.02
N LYS A 54 7.10 13.01 -19.03
CA LYS A 54 5.67 12.71 -18.82
C LYS A 54 5.50 11.60 -17.78
N GLY A 55 4.57 11.80 -16.86
CA GLY A 55 4.25 10.88 -15.78
C GLY A 55 5.08 11.09 -14.51
N ASN A 56 6.14 11.89 -14.54
CA ASN A 56 6.87 12.24 -13.32
C ASN A 56 6.00 13.07 -12.39
N ASP A 57 6.10 12.75 -11.11
CA ASP A 57 5.62 13.56 -10.00
C ASP A 57 6.71 14.57 -9.62
N VAL A 58 6.31 15.83 -9.43
CA VAL A 58 7.23 16.97 -9.37
C VAL A 58 6.86 17.94 -8.25
N ILE A 59 7.89 18.63 -7.76
CA ILE A 59 7.74 19.86 -6.97
C ILE A 59 8.02 21.07 -7.85
N LEU A 60 7.22 22.11 -7.67
CA LEU A 60 7.34 23.38 -8.39
C LEU A 60 7.68 24.50 -7.41
N ASN A 61 8.41 25.50 -7.91
CA ASN A 61 8.73 26.73 -7.18
C ASN A 61 7.44 27.41 -6.73
N SER A 62 7.35 27.70 -5.43
CA SER A 62 6.20 28.32 -4.81
C SER A 62 6.60 29.35 -3.75
N PRO A 63 5.74 30.30 -3.40
CA PRO A 63 5.98 31.18 -2.25
C PRO A 63 6.01 30.44 -0.89
N TRP A 64 5.68 29.15 -0.88
CA TRP A 64 5.53 28.29 0.29
C TRP A 64 6.51 27.12 0.27
N ASP A 65 7.63 27.29 -0.42
CA ASP A 65 8.73 26.34 -0.40
C ASP A 65 9.13 26.06 1.06
N ASP A 66 9.49 24.81 1.35
CA ASP A 66 9.79 24.28 2.69
C ASP A 66 8.59 24.16 3.66
N THR A 67 7.36 24.41 3.20
CA THR A 67 6.15 24.22 4.03
C THR A 67 5.30 23.03 3.57
N GLU A 68 4.26 22.75 4.36
CA GLU A 68 3.21 21.77 4.02
C GLU A 68 2.41 22.14 2.76
N ASP A 69 2.51 23.38 2.27
CA ASP A 69 1.77 23.92 1.12
C ASP A 69 2.63 24.06 -0.15
N VAL A 70 3.80 23.40 -0.19
CA VAL A 70 4.63 23.36 -1.40
C VAL A 70 3.83 22.82 -2.59
N TRP A 71 3.98 23.51 -3.73
CA TRP A 71 3.32 23.17 -4.98
C TRP A 71 3.84 21.85 -5.54
N ALA A 72 2.90 20.93 -5.76
CA ALA A 72 3.19 19.61 -6.27
C ALA A 72 2.25 19.26 -7.42
N GLY A 73 2.74 18.52 -8.41
CA GLY A 73 1.91 18.07 -9.51
C GLY A 73 2.48 16.86 -10.24
N ARG A 74 1.73 16.34 -11.20
CA ARG A 74 2.17 15.31 -12.14
C ARG A 74 2.27 15.89 -13.54
N ILE A 75 3.37 15.62 -14.23
CA ILE A 75 3.52 16.02 -15.64
C ILE A 75 2.58 15.18 -16.50
N SER A 76 1.53 15.80 -17.04
CA SER A 76 0.56 15.15 -17.91
C SER A 76 1.03 15.14 -19.37
N GLN A 77 1.52 16.28 -19.85
CA GLN A 77 2.02 16.44 -21.22
C GLN A 77 3.17 17.45 -21.26
N ILE A 78 4.07 17.26 -22.22
CA ILE A 78 5.18 18.19 -22.48
C ILE A 78 5.10 18.52 -23.96
N ARG A 79 5.13 19.81 -24.29
CA ARG A 79 5.15 20.26 -25.67
C ARG A 79 6.13 21.40 -25.87
N THR A 80 6.66 21.50 -27.06
CA THR A 80 7.65 22.48 -27.45
C THR A 80 7.21 23.16 -28.75
N SER A 81 7.49 24.46 -28.87
CA SER A 81 7.18 25.24 -30.06
C SER A 81 7.93 24.69 -31.28
N PRO A 82 7.45 24.89 -32.51
CA PRO A 82 8.11 24.38 -33.71
C PRO A 82 9.57 24.82 -33.87
N ASP A 83 9.93 26.00 -33.37
CA ASP A 83 11.29 26.55 -33.36
C ASP A 83 12.14 26.11 -32.15
N GLN A 84 11.58 25.29 -31.27
CA GLN A 84 12.20 24.76 -30.05
C GLN A 84 12.63 25.79 -29.01
N ARG A 85 12.13 27.02 -29.10
CA ARG A 85 12.49 28.10 -28.17
C ARG A 85 11.61 28.15 -26.92
N LYS A 86 10.36 27.69 -27.02
CA LYS A 86 9.40 27.69 -25.92
C LYS A 86 8.97 26.27 -25.62
N THR A 87 9.05 25.87 -24.37
CA THR A 87 8.52 24.59 -23.88
C THR A 87 7.45 24.89 -22.84
N LEU A 88 6.29 24.27 -22.99
CA LEU A 88 5.20 24.32 -22.03
C LEU A 88 4.95 22.92 -21.49
N VAL A 89 4.63 22.84 -20.22
CA VAL A 89 4.37 21.59 -19.51
C VAL A 89 2.98 21.67 -18.92
N LYS A 90 2.10 20.74 -19.33
CA LYS A 90 0.77 20.61 -18.73
C LYS A 90 0.88 19.78 -17.47
N VAL A 91 0.62 20.39 -16.32
CA VAL A 91 0.72 19.77 -14.99
C VAL A 91 -0.67 19.49 -14.44
N HIS A 92 -0.82 18.33 -13.80
CA HIS A 92 -1.99 17.93 -13.04
C HIS A 92 -1.73 18.17 -11.56
N TRP A 93 -2.44 19.11 -10.94
CA TRP A 93 -2.10 19.58 -9.60
C TRP A 93 -2.47 18.59 -8.49
N TYR A 94 -1.57 18.48 -7.52
CA TYR A 94 -1.83 17.90 -6.21
C TYR A 94 -2.09 19.01 -5.20
N TRP A 95 -3.26 19.00 -4.56
CA TRP A 95 -3.63 19.99 -3.56
C TRP A 95 -3.17 19.56 -2.18
N SER A 96 -2.70 20.53 -1.37
CA SER A 96 -2.44 20.30 0.04
C SER A 96 -3.76 20.21 0.82
N ARG A 97 -3.67 19.74 2.07
CA ARG A 97 -4.80 19.76 3.01
C ARG A 97 -5.34 21.17 3.25
N ASN A 98 -4.50 22.20 3.16
CA ASN A 98 -4.90 23.59 3.34
C ASN A 98 -5.53 24.18 2.09
N ASP A 99 -5.08 23.77 0.89
CA ASP A 99 -5.70 24.20 -0.36
C ASP A 99 -7.15 23.70 -0.45
N ILE A 100 -7.39 22.45 -0.03
CA ILE A 100 -8.73 21.87 -0.02
C ILE A 100 -9.60 22.52 1.05
N SER A 101 -9.09 22.79 2.25
CA SER A 101 -9.89 23.44 3.29
C SER A 101 -10.32 24.85 2.90
N LYS A 102 -9.48 25.57 2.12
CA LYS A 102 -9.85 26.88 1.52
C LYS A 102 -11.01 26.74 0.51
N GLN A 103 -10.98 25.70 -0.32
CA GLN A 103 -12.00 25.46 -1.36
C GLN A 103 -13.30 24.86 -0.80
N PHE A 104 -13.20 24.01 0.22
CA PHE A 104 -14.31 23.24 0.78
C PHE A 104 -14.37 23.44 2.30
N LYS A 105 -15.23 24.35 2.76
CA LYS A 105 -15.38 24.67 4.20
C LYS A 105 -15.73 23.47 5.09
N SER A 106 -16.32 22.41 4.54
CA SER A 106 -16.64 21.17 5.25
C SER A 106 -15.46 20.22 5.39
N PHE A 107 -14.36 20.47 4.69
CA PHE A 107 -13.16 19.63 4.75
C PHE A 107 -12.37 19.95 6.01
N ASN A 108 -12.07 18.93 6.80
CA ASN A 108 -11.25 19.08 8.00
C ASN A 108 -9.79 18.72 7.71
N SER A 109 -8.93 19.74 7.56
CA SER A 109 -7.51 19.54 7.23
C SER A 109 -6.72 18.80 8.32
N SER A 110 -7.19 18.80 9.58
CA SER A 110 -6.51 18.08 10.67
C SER A 110 -6.50 16.56 10.46
N GLN A 111 -7.31 16.06 9.53
CA GLN A 111 -7.45 14.64 9.22
C GLN A 111 -6.45 14.18 8.16
N CYS A 112 -5.73 15.10 7.51
CA CYS A 112 -4.70 14.76 6.54
C CYS A 112 -3.32 14.96 7.16
N ALA A 113 -2.37 14.13 6.76
CA ALA A 113 -0.98 14.33 7.16
C ALA A 113 -0.43 15.64 6.56
N PRO A 114 0.52 16.33 7.23
CA PRO A 114 1.20 17.54 6.75
C PRO A 114 1.56 17.56 5.25
N PHE A 115 2.17 16.48 4.78
CA PHE A 115 2.63 16.35 3.39
C PHE A 115 1.73 15.44 2.54
N GLU A 116 0.54 15.12 3.03
CA GLU A 116 -0.47 14.44 2.22
C GLU A 116 -0.91 15.35 1.09
N ARG A 117 -1.13 14.73 -0.06
CA ARG A 117 -1.43 15.40 -1.31
C ARG A 117 -2.61 14.71 -1.97
N ILE A 118 -3.59 15.51 -2.39
CA ILE A 118 -4.82 15.02 -2.98
C ILE A 118 -4.81 15.40 -4.46
N LEU A 119 -4.94 14.41 -5.34
CA LEU A 119 -5.02 14.65 -6.77
C LEU A 119 -6.30 15.44 -7.08
N SER A 120 -6.15 16.64 -7.63
CA SER A 120 -7.27 17.48 -8.04
C SER A 120 -7.78 17.07 -9.43
N ASP A 121 -8.77 17.77 -9.98
CA ASP A 121 -9.12 17.75 -11.41
C ASP A 121 -8.53 18.97 -12.15
N HIS A 122 -7.70 19.75 -11.48
CA HIS A 122 -7.13 20.99 -12.00
C HIS A 122 -5.85 20.73 -12.80
N TYR A 123 -5.82 21.29 -14.00
CA TYR A 123 -4.65 21.32 -14.87
C TYR A 123 -4.23 22.74 -15.14
N ASP A 124 -2.93 22.94 -15.30
CA ASP A 124 -2.36 24.24 -15.67
C ASP A 124 -1.12 24.06 -16.54
N TYR A 125 -0.67 25.15 -17.15
CA TYR A 125 0.51 25.21 -18.00
C TYR A 125 1.63 25.94 -17.28
N VAL A 126 2.79 25.27 -17.18
CA VAL A 126 3.97 25.84 -16.52
C VAL A 126 5.19 25.74 -17.43
N GLU A 127 6.10 26.68 -17.28
CA GLU A 127 7.37 26.69 -17.99
C GLU A 127 8.42 25.83 -17.25
N PRO A 128 9.42 25.26 -17.95
CA PRO A 128 10.43 24.38 -17.35
C PRO A 128 11.14 24.90 -16.10
N TYR A 129 11.40 26.19 -16.01
CA TYR A 129 12.11 26.76 -14.85
C TYR A 129 11.27 26.82 -13.58
N ALA A 130 9.97 26.53 -13.65
CA ALA A 130 9.13 26.38 -12.46
C ALA A 130 9.42 25.08 -11.69
N PHE A 131 10.15 24.12 -12.27
CA PHE A 131 10.37 22.81 -11.67
C PHE A 131 11.57 22.82 -10.73
N GLN A 132 11.35 22.40 -9.48
CA GLN A 132 12.40 22.26 -8.47
C GLN A 132 13.03 20.89 -8.48
N GLY A 133 12.28 19.83 -8.78
CA GLY A 133 12.83 18.49 -8.72
C GLY A 133 11.77 17.41 -8.90
N PRO A 134 12.17 16.22 -9.38
CA PRO A 134 11.32 15.05 -9.31
C PRO A 134 11.13 14.68 -7.84
N ARG A 135 9.92 14.28 -7.49
CA ARG A 135 9.63 13.75 -6.17
C ARG A 135 8.82 12.49 -6.34
N ASP A 136 9.30 11.42 -5.71
CA ASP A 136 8.53 10.18 -5.64
C ASP A 136 7.35 10.41 -4.70
N LEU A 137 6.27 10.94 -5.26
CA LEU A 137 4.99 10.99 -4.57
C LEU A 137 4.43 9.56 -4.60
N PHE A 138 4.41 8.94 -3.43
CA PHE A 138 3.77 7.65 -3.24
C PHE A 138 2.27 7.84 -3.45
N MET A 139 1.83 7.62 -4.69
CA MET A 139 0.43 7.67 -5.03
C MET A 139 -0.26 6.53 -4.28
N ARG A 140 -1.01 6.87 -3.23
CA ARG A 140 -1.93 5.94 -2.56
C ARG A 140 -3.16 5.73 -3.42
N THR A 141 -2.91 5.23 -4.60
CA THR A 141 -3.95 4.74 -5.45
C THR A 141 -4.17 3.29 -5.10
N ASN A 142 -5.43 2.93 -4.88
CA ASN A 142 -5.92 1.57 -5.08
C ASN A 142 -5.80 1.17 -6.59
N LEU A 143 -4.71 1.54 -7.28
CA LEU A 143 -4.58 1.62 -8.75
C LEU A 143 -4.42 0.26 -9.41
N ALA A 144 -4.09 -0.80 -8.68
CA ALA A 144 -4.15 -2.14 -9.26
C ALA A 144 -5.61 -2.54 -9.60
N LEU A 145 -6.62 -1.92 -8.97
CA LEU A 145 -8.02 -2.32 -9.12
C LEU A 145 -8.92 -1.24 -9.75
N ALA A 146 -8.49 0.03 -9.80
CA ALA A 146 -9.32 1.15 -10.26
C ALA A 146 -9.80 1.03 -11.73
N ASN A 147 -9.03 0.34 -12.60
CA ASN A 147 -9.41 0.12 -14.00
C ASN A 147 -10.10 -1.23 -14.26
N LEU A 148 -10.22 -2.09 -13.24
CA LEU A 148 -11.02 -3.31 -13.35
C LEU A 148 -12.48 -2.99 -12.99
N PRO A 149 -13.48 -3.61 -13.65
CA PRO A 149 -14.90 -3.47 -13.30
C PRO A 149 -15.23 -3.75 -11.82
N LEU A 150 -14.29 -4.39 -11.11
CA LEU A 150 -14.34 -4.76 -9.70
C LEU A 150 -14.14 -3.59 -8.71
N SER A 151 -13.66 -2.42 -9.16
CA SER A 151 -13.43 -1.24 -8.29
C SER A 151 -14.69 -0.71 -7.59
N LYS A 152 -15.89 -1.04 -8.08
CA LYS A 152 -17.16 -0.56 -7.52
C LYS A 152 -17.54 -1.18 -6.16
N ARG A 153 -16.75 -2.13 -5.63
CA ARG A 153 -17.09 -2.85 -4.38
C ARG A 153 -15.94 -2.97 -3.38
N ILE A 154 -14.89 -2.17 -3.48
CA ILE A 154 -13.89 -2.15 -2.39
C ILE A 154 -14.47 -1.23 -1.30
N PRO A 155 -14.98 -1.76 -0.17
CA PRO A 155 -15.34 -0.90 0.95
C PRO A 155 -14.09 -0.11 1.33
N GLN A 156 -14.18 1.23 1.30
CA GLN A 156 -13.11 2.08 1.77
C GLN A 156 -12.72 1.60 3.18
N PHE A 157 -11.46 1.25 3.39
CA PHE A 157 -10.96 0.95 4.72
C PHE A 157 -11.16 2.19 5.59
N GLN A 158 -12.11 2.10 6.53
CA GLN A 158 -12.24 3.05 7.61
C GLN A 158 -11.32 2.62 8.77
N PRO A 159 -10.78 3.59 9.53
CA PRO A 159 -10.88 5.02 9.28
C PRO A 159 -10.00 5.49 8.10
N PRO A 160 -10.34 6.62 7.44
CA PRO A 160 -9.40 7.33 6.59
C PRO A 160 -8.06 7.55 7.33
N LEU A 161 -6.95 7.69 6.59
CA LEU A 161 -5.69 8.09 7.25
C LEU A 161 -5.94 9.35 8.08
N GLY A 162 -5.36 9.41 9.29
CA GLY A 162 -5.49 10.54 10.20
C GLY A 162 -6.75 10.61 11.08
N HIS A 163 -7.68 9.64 11.05
CA HIS A 163 -8.81 9.62 12.01
C HIS A 163 -8.71 8.51 13.06
N ASP A 164 -8.84 8.87 14.34
CA ASP A 164 -9.10 7.95 15.48
C ASP A 164 -8.32 6.62 15.40
N THR A 165 -7.09 6.72 14.93
CA THR A 165 -6.25 5.56 14.59
C THR A 165 -5.57 4.98 15.81
N CYS A 166 -5.86 5.45 17.02
CA CYS A 166 -5.37 4.89 18.26
C CYS A 166 -6.21 5.41 19.43
N LEU A 167 -6.07 4.77 20.60
CA LEU A 167 -6.64 5.18 21.88
C LEU A 167 -6.14 6.54 22.36
N CYS A 168 -4.92 6.93 22.01
CA CYS A 168 -4.39 8.25 22.33
C CYS A 168 -4.96 9.38 21.44
N ALA A 169 -5.81 9.05 20.46
CA ALA A 169 -6.36 9.97 19.46
C ALA A 169 -5.31 10.74 18.63
N SER A 170 -4.02 10.42 18.77
CA SER A 170 -2.97 11.01 17.94
C SER A 170 -3.13 10.56 16.49
N THR A 171 -3.14 11.54 15.59
CA THR A 171 -3.20 11.30 14.14
C THR A 171 -1.90 10.67 13.66
N TYR A 172 -2.01 9.54 12.98
CA TYR A 172 -0.85 8.91 12.36
C TYR A 172 -0.29 9.78 11.23
N ASN A 173 0.99 10.12 11.32
CA ASN A 173 1.71 10.79 10.25
C ASN A 173 2.64 9.79 9.53
N PRO A 174 2.29 9.31 8.32
CA PRO A 174 3.15 8.41 7.56
C PRO A 174 4.50 9.03 7.16
N PHE A 175 4.57 10.37 7.09
CA PHE A 175 5.74 11.12 6.63
C PHE A 175 6.15 12.17 7.68
N PRO A 176 6.75 11.74 8.80
CA PRO A 176 7.27 12.66 9.79
C PRO A 176 8.40 13.51 9.21
N PHE A 177 8.54 14.72 9.75
CA PHE A 177 9.46 15.74 9.25
C PHE A 177 10.93 15.29 9.29
N CYS A 178 11.27 14.39 10.21
CA CYS A 178 12.54 13.67 10.20
C CYS A 178 12.43 12.50 9.21
N ALA A 179 12.89 12.71 7.98
CA ALA A 179 13.17 11.62 7.06
C ALA A 179 14.10 10.63 7.78
N LEU A 180 13.70 9.36 7.84
CA LEU A 180 14.62 8.32 8.29
C LEU A 180 15.89 8.42 7.42
N PRO A 181 17.09 8.22 8.01
CA PRO A 181 18.31 8.05 7.23
C PRO A 181 18.07 7.04 6.11
N SER A 182 18.82 7.13 5.01
CA SER A 182 18.76 6.11 3.95
C SER A 182 18.94 4.71 4.55
N LEU A 183 18.39 3.68 3.91
CA LEU A 183 18.49 2.28 4.37
C LEU A 183 19.95 1.86 4.66
N GLU A 184 20.89 2.41 3.89
CA GLU A 184 22.34 2.26 4.08
C GLU A 184 22.86 2.96 5.33
N ALA A 185 22.37 4.17 5.62
CA ALA A 185 22.70 4.90 6.83
C ALA A 185 22.10 4.24 8.09
N LEU A 186 20.92 3.62 7.98
CA LEU A 186 20.32 2.82 9.05
C LEU A 186 21.15 1.58 9.36
N ALA A 187 21.63 0.87 8.34
CA ALA A 187 22.51 -0.29 8.52
C ALA A 187 23.87 0.07 9.15
N ALA A 188 24.34 1.31 8.97
CA ALA A 188 25.61 1.80 9.47
C ALA A 188 25.53 2.46 10.86
N SER A 189 24.36 2.93 11.29
CA SER A 189 24.20 3.53 12.61
C SER A 189 23.98 2.45 13.68
N HIS A 190 24.94 2.27 14.58
CA HIS A 190 24.80 1.40 15.76
C HIS A 190 23.94 2.00 16.88
N GLU A 191 23.53 3.26 16.75
CA GLU A 191 22.61 3.88 17.70
C GLU A 191 21.22 3.27 17.53
N PRO A 192 20.57 2.82 18.62
CA PRO A 192 19.20 2.34 18.54
C PRO A 192 18.34 3.50 18.06
N MET A 193 17.90 3.41 16.81
CA MET A 193 16.98 4.37 16.23
C MET A 193 15.79 4.45 17.19
N GLU A 194 15.43 5.66 17.65
CA GLU A 194 14.13 5.88 18.27
C GLU A 194 13.09 5.56 17.20
N LEU A 195 12.72 4.29 17.16
CA LEU A 195 11.77 3.75 16.20
C LEU A 195 10.48 4.50 16.43
N GLN A 196 10.07 5.22 15.39
CA GLN A 196 8.76 5.85 15.38
C GLN A 196 7.71 4.78 15.67
N ASP A 197 6.75 5.15 16.52
CA ASP A 197 5.79 4.24 17.10
C ASP A 197 5.06 3.43 16.03
N LEU A 198 5.37 2.14 15.99
CA LEU A 198 4.75 1.15 15.11
C LEU A 198 3.24 1.13 15.39
N MET A 199 2.42 0.92 14.36
CA MET A 199 0.99 0.74 14.57
C MET A 199 0.51 -0.62 14.06
N HIS A 200 -0.36 -1.25 14.84
CA HIS A 200 -1.05 -2.50 14.52
C HIS A 200 -2.49 -2.21 14.10
N PHE A 201 -2.97 -2.90 13.07
CA PHE A 201 -4.35 -2.80 12.60
C PHE A 201 -5.15 -4.02 13.04
N CYS A 202 -6.31 -3.77 13.64
CA CYS A 202 -7.29 -4.81 13.90
C CYS A 202 -8.20 -5.01 12.67
N PRO A 203 -8.15 -6.17 11.98
CA PRO A 203 -8.97 -6.41 10.79
C PRO A 203 -10.45 -6.69 11.12
N SER A 204 -10.78 -6.98 12.39
CA SER A 204 -12.17 -7.25 12.81
C SER A 204 -13.10 -6.13 12.40
N LEU A 205 -14.22 -6.49 11.75
CA LEU A 205 -15.23 -5.54 11.27
C LEU A 205 -15.80 -4.62 12.37
N LYS A 206 -15.83 -5.10 13.62
CA LYS A 206 -16.32 -4.33 14.78
C LYS A 206 -15.33 -3.24 15.22
N CYS A 207 -14.06 -3.40 14.85
CA CYS A 207 -12.98 -2.52 15.28
C CYS A 207 -12.43 -1.70 14.12
N ARG A 208 -11.77 -2.34 13.13
CA ARG A 208 -11.10 -1.71 11.98
C ARG A 208 -10.27 -0.48 12.37
N LYS A 209 -9.59 -0.53 13.51
CA LYS A 209 -8.75 0.56 14.00
C LYS A 209 -7.28 0.18 13.99
N TRP A 210 -6.46 1.19 13.79
CA TRP A 210 -5.05 1.12 14.08
C TRP A 210 -4.84 1.35 15.58
N TYR A 211 -3.68 0.97 16.08
CA TYR A 211 -3.26 1.17 17.46
C TYR A 211 -1.74 1.29 17.49
N HIS A 212 -1.22 2.31 18.15
CA HIS A 212 0.21 2.40 18.44
C HIS A 212 0.66 1.25 19.34
N SER A 213 1.82 0.65 19.06
CA SER A 213 2.43 -0.40 19.89
C SER A 213 2.64 0.11 21.30
N SER A 214 3.16 1.33 21.47
CA SER A 214 3.36 1.96 22.79
C SER A 214 2.06 2.07 23.59
N CYS A 215 0.95 2.42 22.92
CA CYS A 215 -0.36 2.56 23.56
C CYS A 215 -0.94 1.21 23.97
N LEU A 216 -0.68 0.15 23.18
CA LEU A 216 -1.11 -1.20 23.51
C LEU A 216 -0.32 -1.76 24.69
N GLU A 217 1.00 -1.53 24.73
CA GLU A 217 1.88 -2.01 25.79
C GLU A 217 1.60 -1.37 27.15
N VAL A 218 1.30 -0.07 27.19
CA VAL A 218 0.98 0.64 28.44
C VAL A 218 -0.36 0.19 29.02
N MET A 219 -1.26 -0.34 28.20
CA MET A 219 -2.58 -0.76 28.65
C MET A 219 -2.61 -2.20 29.13
N GLN A 220 -3.00 -2.36 30.40
CA GLN A 220 -3.14 -3.65 31.03
C GLN A 220 -4.13 -4.55 30.27
N GLY A 221 -3.71 -5.79 29.98
CA GLY A 221 -4.55 -6.80 29.33
C GLY A 221 -4.48 -6.85 27.80
N ASN A 222 -3.73 -5.95 27.15
CA ASN A 222 -3.54 -5.99 25.68
C ASN A 222 -2.30 -6.78 25.26
N LEU A 223 -1.47 -7.21 26.20
CA LEU A 223 -0.40 -8.17 25.92
C LEU A 223 -1.00 -9.55 25.66
N ASP A 224 -0.45 -10.20 24.66
CA ASP A 224 -0.88 -11.51 24.26
C ASP A 224 -0.13 -12.60 25.03
N GLU A 225 -0.73 -12.98 26.15
CA GLU A 225 -0.24 -14.03 27.06
C GLU A 225 -0.34 -15.46 26.49
N LEU A 226 -0.95 -15.63 25.32
CA LEU A 226 -1.03 -16.94 24.67
C LEU A 226 0.33 -17.33 24.05
N PRO A 227 0.61 -18.64 23.90
CA PRO A 227 1.87 -19.11 23.33
C PRO A 227 2.18 -18.44 21.98
N LEU A 228 3.41 -17.94 21.83
CA LEU A 228 3.88 -17.26 20.62
C LEU A 228 3.82 -18.19 19.40
N GLU A 229 4.00 -19.48 19.64
CA GLU A 229 3.97 -20.58 18.70
C GLU A 229 2.65 -20.65 17.93
N THR A 230 1.54 -20.26 18.56
CA THR A 230 0.20 -20.27 17.95
C THR A 230 -0.22 -18.90 17.41
N ARG A 231 0.57 -17.85 17.63
CA ARG A 231 0.21 -16.47 17.28
C ARG A 231 -0.15 -16.33 15.80
N ASN A 232 0.63 -16.95 14.93
CA ASN A 232 0.44 -16.89 13.48
C ASN A 232 -0.92 -17.48 13.04
N LEU A 233 -1.36 -18.55 13.70
CA LEU A 233 -2.68 -19.16 13.47
C LEU A 233 -3.81 -18.27 14.00
N ARG A 234 -3.60 -17.60 15.14
CA ARG A 234 -4.56 -16.66 15.73
C ARG A 234 -4.70 -15.39 14.88
N LEU A 235 -3.61 -14.93 14.26
CA LEU A 235 -3.63 -13.87 13.25
C LEU A 235 -4.42 -14.29 12.01
N LEU A 236 -4.27 -15.54 11.56
CA LEU A 236 -5.09 -16.12 10.48
C LEU A 236 -6.56 -16.33 10.87
N ALA A 237 -6.89 -16.53 12.15
CA ALA A 237 -8.28 -16.66 12.59
C ALA A 237 -9.07 -15.33 12.44
N ASN A 238 -8.38 -14.19 12.46
CA ASN A 238 -9.00 -12.88 12.32
C ASN A 238 -9.37 -12.58 10.85
N ASN A 239 -10.60 -12.94 10.47
CA ASN A 239 -11.16 -12.71 9.14
C ASN A 239 -11.39 -11.21 8.88
N PRO A 240 -10.80 -10.61 7.82
CA PRO A 240 -11.00 -9.19 7.49
C PRO A 240 -12.35 -8.87 6.81
N ASP A 241 -13.06 -9.90 6.36
CA ASP A 241 -14.28 -9.77 5.54
C ASP A 241 -15.56 -10.10 6.31
N GLU A 242 -15.46 -10.78 7.45
CA GLU A 242 -16.59 -11.23 8.24
C GLU A 242 -16.44 -10.83 9.72
N GLU A 243 -17.57 -10.70 10.43
CA GLU A 243 -17.54 -10.38 11.88
C GLU A 243 -17.09 -11.56 12.73
N VAL A 244 -17.17 -12.77 12.19
CA VAL A 244 -16.83 -14.02 12.85
C VAL A 244 -15.39 -14.41 12.52
N LEU A 245 -14.78 -15.17 13.43
CA LEU A 245 -13.48 -15.79 13.17
C LEU A 245 -13.59 -16.74 11.98
N PHE A 246 -12.49 -16.91 11.26
CA PHE A 246 -12.39 -17.97 10.27
C PHE A 246 -12.49 -19.31 10.98
N VAL A 247 -13.59 -20.04 10.77
CA VAL A 247 -14.03 -21.17 11.60
C VAL A 247 -12.95 -22.21 11.79
N ASP A 248 -12.20 -22.56 10.73
CA ASP A 248 -11.15 -23.57 10.83
C ASP A 248 -10.06 -23.14 11.83
N PHE A 249 -9.70 -21.86 11.94
CA PHE A 249 -8.68 -21.40 12.90
C PHE A 249 -9.25 -20.86 14.22
N GLY A 250 -10.57 -20.87 14.39
CA GLY A 250 -11.24 -20.38 15.61
C GLY A 250 -10.78 -21.11 16.87
N TYR A 251 -10.44 -22.40 16.76
CA TYR A 251 -9.91 -23.22 17.86
C TYR A 251 -8.70 -22.58 18.53
N PHE A 252 -7.76 -22.02 17.75
CA PHE A 252 -6.54 -21.42 18.30
C PHE A 252 -6.82 -20.10 19.02
N TYR A 253 -8.01 -19.51 18.85
CA TYR A 253 -8.37 -18.23 19.48
C TYR A 253 -8.87 -18.40 20.93
N GLU A 254 -9.40 -19.58 21.27
CA GLU A 254 -10.00 -19.87 22.58
C GLU A 254 -8.94 -20.18 23.64
N LYS A 255 -9.10 -19.67 24.87
CA LYS A 255 -8.12 -19.89 25.94
C LYS A 255 -8.12 -21.36 26.38
N GLU A 256 -9.29 -21.97 26.37
CA GLU A 256 -9.57 -23.34 26.80
C GLU A 256 -8.85 -24.37 25.91
N ALA A 257 -8.65 -24.05 24.63
CA ALA A 257 -7.87 -24.88 23.70
C ALA A 257 -6.41 -25.08 24.15
N HIS A 258 -5.89 -24.18 24.98
CA HIS A 258 -4.49 -24.22 25.43
C HIS A 258 -4.28 -25.03 26.71
N GLU A 259 -5.31 -25.29 27.52
CA GLU A 259 -5.16 -26.11 28.73
C GLU A 259 -4.82 -27.58 28.40
N GLY A 260 -5.19 -28.03 27.19
CA GLY A 260 -4.90 -29.37 26.70
C GLY A 260 -3.66 -29.49 25.81
N MET A 261 -3.12 -28.38 25.30
CA MET A 261 -1.89 -28.39 24.50
C MET A 261 -0.67 -28.35 25.42
N MET A 262 0.24 -29.30 25.26
CA MET A 262 1.55 -29.22 25.91
C MET A 262 2.23 -27.94 25.44
N LEU A 263 2.57 -27.06 26.39
CA LEU A 263 3.14 -25.71 26.20
C LEU A 263 4.42 -25.65 25.35
N THR A 264 4.97 -26.79 24.93
CA THR A 264 6.22 -26.92 24.18
C THR A 264 6.04 -27.10 22.68
N ASP A 265 4.83 -27.37 22.21
CA ASP A 265 4.65 -27.82 20.82
C ASP A 265 4.36 -26.64 19.89
N MET A 266 5.33 -26.35 19.02
CA MET A 266 5.15 -25.49 17.86
C MET A 266 4.13 -26.10 16.89
N VAL A 267 2.94 -25.52 16.81
CA VAL A 267 1.93 -25.96 15.84
C VAL A 267 2.10 -25.19 14.54
N THR A 268 2.62 -25.88 13.53
CA THR A 268 2.70 -25.32 12.18
C THR A 268 1.30 -25.23 11.56
N LEU A 269 1.15 -24.42 10.51
CA LEU A 269 -0.11 -24.37 9.74
C LEU A 269 -0.49 -25.74 9.16
N HIS A 270 0.49 -26.58 8.80
CA HIS A 270 0.23 -27.93 8.32
C HIS A 270 -0.32 -28.84 9.42
N ASP A 271 0.26 -28.75 10.63
CA ASP A 271 -0.21 -29.53 11.79
C ASP A 271 -1.58 -29.06 12.26
N ALA A 272 -1.82 -27.75 12.26
CA ALA A 272 -3.12 -27.17 12.54
C ALA A 272 -4.20 -27.71 11.59
N LEU A 273 -3.94 -27.77 10.28
CA LEU A 273 -4.88 -28.35 9.32
C LEU A 273 -5.16 -29.83 9.63
N ARG A 274 -4.14 -30.64 9.94
CA ARG A 274 -4.33 -32.05 10.34
C ARG A 274 -5.17 -32.18 11.60
N MET A 275 -4.94 -31.33 12.60
CA MET A 275 -5.72 -31.31 13.86
C MET A 275 -7.20 -31.01 13.62
N LEU A 276 -7.52 -30.31 12.53
CA LEU A 276 -8.88 -29.90 12.14
C LEU A 276 -9.49 -30.83 11.10
N ASP A 277 -8.94 -32.04 10.93
CA ASP A 277 -9.32 -33.03 9.91
C ASP A 277 -9.30 -32.46 8.48
N ARG A 278 -8.34 -31.57 8.20
CA ARG A 278 -8.07 -31.01 6.88
C ARG A 278 -6.76 -31.55 6.32
N SER A 279 -6.76 -31.79 5.01
CA SER A 279 -5.57 -32.21 4.26
C SER A 279 -4.57 -31.05 4.15
N PRO A 280 -3.32 -31.19 4.61
CA PRO A 280 -2.32 -30.13 4.47
C PRO A 280 -1.99 -29.81 3.01
N GLU A 281 -2.28 -30.73 2.09
CA GLU A 281 -2.11 -30.55 0.64
C GLU A 281 -2.94 -29.39 0.08
N ILE A 282 -4.00 -28.97 0.78
CA ILE A 282 -4.82 -27.78 0.46
C ILE A 282 -3.96 -26.55 0.14
N ILE A 283 -2.95 -26.32 0.98
CA ILE A 283 -2.12 -25.12 0.94
C ILE A 283 -0.73 -25.39 0.37
N ALA A 284 -0.38 -26.66 0.11
CA ALA A 284 0.94 -27.04 -0.37
C ALA A 284 1.28 -26.43 -1.75
N HIS A 285 0.26 -26.07 -2.52
CA HIS A 285 0.42 -25.42 -3.82
C HIS A 285 0.54 -23.89 -3.74
N LEU A 286 0.33 -23.29 -2.56
CA LEU A 286 0.47 -21.85 -2.37
C LEU A 286 1.95 -21.48 -2.13
N PRO A 287 2.42 -20.31 -2.62
CA PRO A 287 3.77 -19.85 -2.35
C PRO A 287 4.06 -19.75 -0.85
N ALA A 288 5.23 -20.21 -0.41
CA ALA A 288 5.61 -20.17 1.00
C ALA A 288 5.66 -18.72 1.55
N SER A 289 6.11 -17.78 0.71
CA SER A 289 6.11 -16.34 1.00
C SER A 289 4.69 -15.79 1.22
N LEU A 290 3.71 -16.24 0.44
CA LEU A 290 2.30 -15.89 0.64
C LEU A 290 1.80 -16.39 1.99
N LEU A 291 2.08 -17.66 2.33
CA LEU A 291 1.67 -18.24 3.62
C LEU A 291 2.29 -17.49 4.80
N ALA A 292 3.55 -17.08 4.69
CA ALA A 292 4.22 -16.28 5.70
C ALA A 292 3.59 -14.88 5.85
N ILE A 293 3.27 -14.22 4.73
CA ILE A 293 2.60 -12.90 4.73
C ILE A 293 1.17 -13.01 5.29
N ALA A 294 0.41 -14.06 4.96
CA ALA A 294 -0.93 -14.27 5.50
C ALA A 294 -0.93 -14.39 7.04
N GLN A 295 0.11 -15.02 7.57
CA GLN A 295 0.36 -15.22 9.01
C GLN A 295 0.96 -14.00 9.70
N SER A 296 1.34 -12.96 8.96
CA SER A 296 1.96 -11.76 9.53
C SER A 296 0.92 -10.84 10.18
N PRO A 297 1.31 -10.04 11.18
CA PRO A 297 0.46 -8.97 11.71
C PRO A 297 0.27 -7.88 10.65
N ILE A 298 -0.82 -7.13 10.78
CA ILE A 298 -1.08 -5.97 9.92
C ILE A 298 -0.48 -4.74 10.60
N ILE A 299 0.60 -4.22 10.04
CA ILE A 299 1.35 -3.11 10.63
C ILE A 299 1.55 -1.96 9.64
N ARG A 300 1.87 -0.78 10.19
CA ARG A 300 2.45 0.36 9.48
C ARG A 300 3.43 1.07 10.38
N CYS A 301 4.48 1.65 9.80
CA CYS A 301 5.51 2.35 10.53
C CYS A 301 5.79 3.68 9.82
N ALA A 302 5.69 4.78 10.56
CA ALA A 302 5.94 6.11 10.01
C ALA A 302 7.39 6.20 9.49
N GLY A 303 7.60 6.91 8.38
CA GLY A 303 8.91 7.05 7.77
C GLY A 303 9.51 5.77 7.16
N ALA A 304 8.87 4.60 7.32
CA ALA A 304 9.42 3.34 6.85
C ALA A 304 9.58 3.31 5.32
N PRO A 305 10.68 2.72 4.82
CA PRO A 305 10.94 2.62 3.38
C PRO A 305 9.90 1.73 2.67
N ALA A 306 9.96 1.73 1.33
CA ALA A 306 9.19 0.81 0.48
C ALA A 306 7.66 0.86 0.69
N GLY A 307 7.11 2.00 1.12
CA GLY A 307 5.66 2.19 1.25
C GLY A 307 5.05 1.64 2.54
N PHE A 308 5.84 1.13 3.49
CA PHE A 308 5.35 0.68 4.80
C PHE A 308 4.83 1.81 5.69
N ALA A 309 5.09 3.06 5.32
CA ALA A 309 4.37 4.22 5.81
C ALA A 309 2.85 4.11 5.60
N VAL A 310 2.38 3.41 4.57
CA VAL A 310 0.95 3.14 4.35
C VAL A 310 0.53 1.80 5.01
N GLY A 311 1.51 0.97 5.36
CA GLY A 311 1.35 -0.32 5.99
C GLY A 311 1.21 -1.47 5.01
N ASN A 312 1.12 -2.67 5.56
CA ASN A 312 1.07 -3.93 4.83
C ASN A 312 -0.34 -4.55 4.73
N VAL A 313 -1.37 -3.78 5.09
CA VAL A 313 -2.77 -4.25 5.17
C VAL A 313 -3.25 -4.91 3.88
N THR A 314 -2.91 -4.34 2.72
CA THR A 314 -3.32 -4.89 1.43
C THR A 314 -2.73 -6.28 1.21
N ASP A 315 -1.43 -6.45 1.45
CA ASP A 315 -0.74 -7.72 1.21
C ASP A 315 -1.24 -8.81 2.14
N VAL A 316 -1.31 -8.52 3.44
CA VAL A 316 -1.77 -9.48 4.45
C VAL A 316 -3.22 -9.87 4.19
N VAL A 317 -4.12 -8.92 3.92
CA VAL A 317 -5.54 -9.22 3.65
C VAL A 317 -5.71 -10.04 2.37
N LEU A 318 -4.98 -9.70 1.29
CA LEU A 318 -5.04 -10.49 0.06
C LEU A 318 -4.49 -11.91 0.27
N ALA A 319 -3.35 -12.04 0.96
CA ALA A 319 -2.77 -13.34 1.27
C ALA A 319 -3.72 -14.20 2.11
N ARG A 320 -4.33 -13.64 3.16
CA ARG A 320 -5.34 -14.30 4.00
C ARG A 320 -6.54 -14.76 3.18
N ARG A 321 -7.09 -13.89 2.33
CA ARG A 321 -8.21 -14.25 1.43
C ARG A 321 -7.86 -15.41 0.53
N LEU A 322 -6.64 -15.47 -0.01
CA LEU A 322 -6.24 -16.59 -0.86
C LEU A 322 -6.11 -17.90 -0.06
N VAL A 323 -5.56 -17.84 1.15
CA VAL A 323 -5.52 -18.99 2.07
C VAL A 323 -6.94 -19.48 2.40
N TYR A 324 -7.85 -18.58 2.78
CA TYR A 324 -9.24 -18.96 3.05
C TYR A 324 -9.93 -19.54 1.82
N THR A 325 -9.69 -18.96 0.64
CA THR A 325 -10.23 -19.47 -0.62
C THR A 325 -9.77 -20.89 -0.88
N ALA A 326 -8.48 -21.18 -0.69
CA ALA A 326 -7.94 -22.54 -0.83
C ALA A 326 -8.60 -23.53 0.14
N ILE A 327 -8.76 -23.14 1.41
CA ILE A 327 -9.37 -23.99 2.45
C ILE A 327 -10.87 -24.22 2.20
N LEU A 328 -11.64 -23.18 1.90
CA LEU A 328 -13.09 -23.27 1.71
C LEU A 328 -13.49 -24.04 0.44
N ASN A 329 -12.66 -24.00 -0.61
CA ASN A 329 -12.91 -24.71 -1.87
C ASN A 329 -12.34 -26.14 -1.88
N HIS A 330 -11.67 -26.54 -0.79
CA HIS A 330 -11.22 -27.92 -0.65
C HIS A 330 -12.37 -28.83 -0.22
N GLY A 331 -12.67 -29.82 -1.06
CA GLY A 331 -13.70 -30.84 -0.81
C GLY A 331 -14.80 -30.88 -1.87
N ASP A 332 -15.01 -29.80 -2.62
CA ASP A 332 -15.72 -29.86 -3.90
C ASP A 332 -14.72 -30.22 -5.00
N PRO A 333 -14.81 -31.43 -5.61
CA PRO A 333 -13.88 -31.83 -6.65
C PRO A 333 -13.79 -30.82 -7.80
N GLN A 334 -14.91 -30.18 -8.19
CA GLN A 334 -14.90 -29.24 -9.31
C GLN A 334 -14.17 -27.94 -8.97
N ALA A 335 -14.42 -27.37 -7.79
CA ALA A 335 -13.74 -26.17 -7.33
C ALA A 335 -12.25 -26.42 -7.08
N SER A 336 -11.93 -27.55 -6.43
CA SER A 336 -10.56 -27.98 -6.18
C SER A 336 -9.77 -28.19 -7.47
N THR A 337 -10.35 -28.86 -8.48
CA THR A 337 -9.68 -29.05 -9.79
C THR A 337 -9.45 -27.73 -10.50
N LYS A 338 -10.45 -26.84 -10.58
CA LYS A 338 -10.27 -25.53 -11.23
C LYS A 338 -9.21 -24.67 -10.55
N PHE A 339 -9.15 -24.70 -9.22
CA PHE A 339 -8.15 -23.95 -8.47
C PHE A 339 -6.76 -24.55 -8.68
N ALA A 340 -6.63 -25.88 -8.63
CA ALA A 340 -5.38 -26.57 -8.90
C ALA A 340 -4.89 -26.34 -10.34
N GLU A 341 -5.77 -26.32 -11.34
CA GLU A 341 -5.45 -25.99 -12.73
C GLU A 341 -4.91 -24.55 -12.85
N LEU A 342 -5.53 -23.60 -12.14
CA LEU A 342 -5.09 -22.21 -12.11
C LEU A 342 -3.68 -22.07 -11.51
N LEU A 343 -3.40 -22.77 -10.40
CA LEU A 343 -2.08 -22.80 -9.77
C LEU A 343 -1.04 -23.51 -10.64
N ALA A 344 -1.39 -24.66 -11.24
CA ALA A 344 -0.49 -25.40 -12.12
C ALA A 344 -0.11 -24.58 -13.36
N ARG A 345 -1.06 -23.83 -13.94
CA ARG A 345 -0.81 -22.92 -15.06
C ARG A 345 0.17 -21.81 -14.66
N GLU A 346 0.04 -21.26 -13.46
CA GLU A 346 0.96 -20.25 -12.94
C GLU A 346 2.38 -20.81 -12.77
N GLN A 347 2.53 -22.00 -12.17
CA GLN A 347 3.83 -22.66 -12.02
C GLN A 347 4.49 -22.97 -13.37
N MET A 348 3.69 -23.39 -14.37
CA MET A 348 4.18 -23.57 -15.73
C MET A 348 4.71 -22.26 -16.33
N HIS A 349 4.02 -21.14 -16.11
CA HIS A 349 4.46 -19.82 -16.56
C HIS A 349 5.76 -19.38 -15.88
N GLU A 350 5.91 -19.63 -14.57
CA GLU A 350 7.14 -19.28 -13.84
C GLU A 350 8.36 -20.06 -14.36
N SER A 351 8.17 -21.30 -14.79
CA SER A 351 9.23 -22.17 -15.32
C SER A 351 9.72 -21.79 -16.72
N MET A 352 9.05 -20.89 -17.45
CA MET A 352 9.45 -20.53 -18.80
C MET A 352 10.70 -19.60 -18.79
N PRO A 353 11.80 -19.97 -19.48
CA PRO A 353 13.06 -19.20 -19.49
C PRO A 353 12.92 -17.78 -20.05
N PHE A 354 11.85 -17.53 -20.83
CA PHE A 354 11.58 -16.25 -21.47
C PHE A 354 11.41 -15.09 -20.47
N TRP A 355 11.03 -15.38 -19.23
CA TRP A 355 10.70 -14.38 -18.22
C TRP A 355 11.87 -13.82 -17.42
N THR A 356 13.10 -14.35 -17.56
CA THR A 356 14.24 -13.92 -16.74
C THR A 356 15.15 -12.89 -17.40
N GLY A 357 14.94 -12.53 -18.68
CA GLY A 357 15.92 -11.73 -19.44
C GLY A 357 15.39 -10.74 -20.46
N ILE A 358 14.07 -10.52 -20.58
CA ILE A 358 13.51 -9.56 -21.54
C ILE A 358 12.98 -8.36 -20.77
N GLU A 359 13.46 -7.16 -21.12
CA GLU A 359 12.82 -5.89 -20.75
C GLU A 359 11.33 -6.02 -21.07
N GLU A 360 10.52 -6.07 -20.02
CA GLU A 360 9.08 -6.32 -20.05
C GLU A 360 8.42 -5.69 -21.28
N SER A 361 8.20 -6.49 -22.32
CA SER A 361 7.13 -6.21 -23.26
C SER A 361 5.86 -6.27 -22.42
N SER A 362 5.42 -5.10 -21.95
CA SER A 362 4.33 -4.96 -20.98
C SER A 362 3.04 -5.65 -21.43
N CYS A 363 2.91 -5.94 -22.73
CA CYS A 363 1.73 -6.57 -23.30
C CYS A 363 1.54 -8.04 -22.86
N ASP A 364 2.59 -8.86 -22.83
CA ASP A 364 2.46 -10.30 -22.54
C ASP A 364 2.23 -10.55 -21.04
N VAL A 365 2.93 -9.81 -20.16
CA VAL A 365 2.69 -9.84 -18.71
C VAL A 365 1.25 -9.45 -18.43
N VAL A 366 0.79 -8.35 -19.03
CA VAL A 366 -0.56 -7.83 -18.80
C VAL A 366 -1.61 -8.80 -19.33
N ALA A 367 -1.38 -9.47 -20.47
CA ALA A 367 -2.28 -10.49 -20.97
C ALA A 367 -2.39 -11.69 -20.00
N HIS A 368 -1.26 -12.19 -19.52
CA HIS A 368 -1.21 -13.27 -18.55
C HIS A 368 -1.91 -12.90 -17.23
N LEU A 369 -1.61 -11.71 -16.68
CA LEU A 369 -2.24 -11.22 -15.45
C LEU A 369 -3.75 -11.04 -15.63
N ARG A 370 -4.24 -10.60 -16.80
CA ARG A 370 -5.68 -10.52 -17.09
C ARG A 370 -6.33 -11.90 -17.11
N GLU A 371 -5.70 -12.88 -17.74
CA GLU A 371 -6.21 -14.26 -17.77
C GLU A 371 -6.25 -14.89 -16.37
N LEU A 372 -5.20 -14.65 -15.58
CA LEU A 372 -5.14 -15.07 -14.18
C LEU A 372 -6.26 -14.43 -13.36
N THR A 373 -6.44 -13.11 -13.50
CA THR A 373 -7.52 -12.36 -12.83
C THR A 373 -8.89 -12.91 -13.21
N ALA A 374 -9.14 -13.18 -14.49
CA ALA A 374 -10.40 -13.76 -14.95
C ALA A 374 -10.66 -15.16 -14.36
N GLY A 375 -9.62 -15.96 -14.16
CA GLY A 375 -9.73 -17.24 -13.46
C GLY A 375 -10.10 -17.08 -11.98
N LEU A 376 -9.56 -16.06 -11.31
CA LEU A 376 -9.79 -15.77 -9.90
C LEU A 376 -11.18 -15.18 -9.62
N GLU A 377 -11.80 -14.50 -10.58
CA GLU A 377 -13.18 -14.00 -10.46
C GLU A 377 -14.17 -15.11 -10.11
N GLY A 378 -13.96 -16.33 -10.62
CA GLY A 378 -14.78 -17.50 -10.30
C GLY A 378 -14.72 -17.92 -8.82
N PHE A 379 -13.70 -17.50 -8.09
CA PHE A 379 -13.49 -17.81 -6.67
C PHE A 379 -13.81 -16.61 -5.75
N GLY A 380 -14.24 -15.47 -6.31
CA GLY A 380 -14.53 -14.27 -5.52
C GLY A 380 -13.31 -13.64 -4.85
N THR A 381 -12.09 -13.99 -5.28
CA THR A 381 -10.85 -13.46 -4.73
C THR A 381 -10.18 -12.48 -5.69
N LEU A 382 -9.56 -11.45 -5.13
CA LEU A 382 -8.73 -10.48 -5.86
C LEU A 382 -7.24 -10.78 -5.68
N ALA A 383 -6.89 -11.80 -4.90
CA ALA A 383 -5.52 -12.16 -4.60
C ALA A 383 -4.96 -13.09 -5.69
N SER A 384 -3.85 -12.67 -6.28
CA SER A 384 -3.14 -13.48 -7.28
C SER A 384 -2.25 -14.53 -6.61
N PRO A 385 -2.21 -15.79 -7.10
CA PRO A 385 -1.24 -16.77 -6.63
C PRO A 385 0.17 -16.56 -7.19
N TYR A 386 0.41 -15.51 -7.98
CA TYR A 386 1.68 -15.26 -8.66
C TYR A 386 2.87 -15.21 -7.68
N GLY A 387 3.70 -16.26 -7.67
CA GLY A 387 4.72 -16.52 -6.66
C GLY A 387 5.74 -15.39 -6.52
N LYS A 388 6.30 -14.94 -7.66
CA LYS A 388 7.27 -13.84 -7.71
C LYS A 388 6.81 -12.55 -7.03
N TYR A 389 5.51 -12.24 -7.05
CA TYR A 389 4.99 -11.08 -6.32
C TYR A 389 5.21 -11.26 -4.82
N TRP A 390 4.79 -12.40 -4.27
CA TRP A 390 4.87 -12.70 -2.84
C TRP A 390 6.30 -12.85 -2.37
N ASP A 391 7.19 -13.44 -3.18
CA ASP A 391 8.61 -13.55 -2.85
C ASP A 391 9.28 -12.19 -2.76
N ARG A 392 9.00 -11.28 -3.71
CA ARG A 392 9.46 -9.89 -3.64
C ARG A 392 8.93 -9.18 -2.41
N ARG A 393 7.63 -9.30 -2.11
CA ARG A 393 7.03 -8.70 -0.91
C ARG A 393 7.65 -9.28 0.36
N MET A 394 7.94 -10.58 0.41
CA MET A 394 8.55 -11.23 1.57
C MET A 394 9.97 -10.73 1.79
N GLU A 395 10.74 -10.46 0.73
CA GLU A 395 12.06 -9.83 0.87
C GLU A 395 11.96 -8.44 1.50
N GLU A 396 10.96 -7.64 1.10
CA GLU A 396 10.69 -6.35 1.75
C GLU A 396 10.31 -6.52 3.23
N TYR A 397 9.56 -7.57 3.58
CA TYR A 397 9.22 -7.89 4.98
C TYR A 397 10.45 -8.32 5.78
N LYS A 398 11.42 -9.03 5.20
CA LYS A 398 12.66 -9.41 5.90
C LYS A 398 13.47 -8.20 6.32
N ILE A 399 13.51 -7.15 5.50
CA ILE A 399 14.15 -5.87 5.86
C ILE A 399 13.51 -5.27 7.11
N LEU A 400 12.23 -5.58 7.35
CA LEU A 400 11.45 -5.10 8.48
C LEU A 400 11.25 -6.15 9.56
N ALA A 401 11.94 -7.31 9.48
CA ALA A 401 11.82 -8.41 10.44
C ALA A 401 11.95 -7.91 11.90
N ASP A 402 12.88 -6.99 12.12
CA ASP A 402 13.13 -6.38 13.42
C ASP A 402 11.93 -5.56 13.91
N LEU A 403 11.18 -4.90 13.02
CA LEU A 403 9.94 -4.21 13.39
C LEU A 403 8.84 -5.18 13.84
N PHE A 404 8.86 -6.41 13.35
CA PHE A 404 7.89 -7.44 13.74
C PHE A 404 8.27 -8.16 15.05
N SER A 405 9.47 -7.92 15.58
CA SER A 405 10.02 -8.64 16.75
C SER A 405 9.48 -8.19 18.11
N GLY A 406 8.53 -7.26 18.13
CA GLY A 406 7.88 -6.76 19.34
C GLY A 406 6.99 -7.78 20.07
N PRO A 407 6.48 -7.41 21.26
CA PRO A 407 5.57 -8.26 22.01
C PRO A 407 4.36 -8.66 21.17
N ALA A 408 3.78 -9.82 21.50
CA ALA A 408 2.50 -10.19 20.92
C ALA A 408 1.39 -9.34 21.54
N LEU A 409 0.50 -8.79 20.71
CA LEU A 409 -0.51 -7.82 21.11
C LEU A 409 -1.90 -8.30 20.73
N LYS A 410 -2.89 -7.88 21.52
CA LYS A 410 -4.32 -8.06 21.26
C LYS A 410 -5.01 -6.73 21.05
N CYS A 411 -6.05 -6.75 20.22
CA CYS A 411 -6.93 -5.62 20.06
C CYS A 411 -7.69 -5.35 21.37
N PRO A 412 -7.69 -4.11 21.89
CA PRO A 412 -8.40 -3.77 23.13
C PRO A 412 -9.92 -3.97 23.00
N GLN A 413 -10.47 -3.88 21.79
CA GLN A 413 -11.91 -3.93 21.55
C GLN A 413 -12.43 -5.35 21.33
N CYS A 414 -11.79 -6.15 20.47
CA CYS A 414 -12.25 -7.51 20.15
C CYS A 414 -11.42 -8.62 20.80
N GLN A 415 -10.33 -8.26 21.49
CA GLN A 415 -9.39 -9.18 22.13
C GLN A 415 -8.65 -10.12 21.16
N GLY A 416 -8.71 -9.85 19.85
CA GLY A 416 -8.06 -10.66 18.83
C GLY A 416 -6.61 -10.27 18.60
N ALA A 417 -5.78 -11.26 18.24
CA ALA A 417 -4.36 -11.05 17.95
C ALA A 417 -4.16 -10.01 16.82
N ILE A 418 -3.23 -9.07 17.02
CA ILE A 418 -2.86 -8.02 16.04
C ILE A 418 -1.35 -7.83 15.89
#